data_AF-A0A085LHI6-F1
#
_entry.id   AF-A0A085LHI6-F1
#
_cell.length_a   1.000
_cell.length_b   1.000
_cell.length_c   1.000
_cell.angle_alpha   90.00
_cell.angle_beta   90.00
_cell.angle_gamma   90.00
#
_symmetry.space_group_name_H-M   'P 1'
#
loop_
_entity.id
_entity.type
_entity.pdbx_description
1 polymer ?
#
loop_
_entity_poly.entity_id
_entity_poly.type
_entity_poly.pdbx_seq_one_letter_code
_entity_poly.pdbx_strand_id
1 'polypeptide(L)'
;MGVQELYDKGLVYEGFRVLPYCWNDQTPLSNHELRMDEDVYQVRQDPAVTVGFRLETGELALIWTTTPWTLPSNLFVMVGPDVEYVVVESSFTGVKERYVIAAERLGRTRASSPTRASRT
;
A
#
# COMPACT_ATOMS: atom_id res chain seq x y z
N MET A 1 20.88 -22.89 -26.86
CA MET A 1 19.71 -23.64 -26.39
C MET A 1 18.48 -22.90 -26.87
N GLY A 2 17.59 -23.54 -27.62
CA GLY A 2 16.39 -22.92 -28.21
C GLY A 2 15.17 -22.93 -27.28
N VAL A 3 14.12 -22.18 -27.61
CA VAL A 3 12.87 -22.14 -26.84
C VAL A 3 12.22 -23.53 -26.74
N GLN A 4 12.29 -24.32 -27.81
CA GLN A 4 11.78 -25.69 -27.84
C GLN A 4 12.49 -26.59 -26.81
N GLU A 5 13.82 -26.50 -26.71
CA GLU A 5 14.59 -27.27 -25.73
C GLU A 5 14.29 -26.86 -24.28
N LEU A 6 13.85 -25.63 -24.03
CA LEU A 6 13.40 -25.18 -22.70
C LEU A 6 12.01 -25.72 -22.35
N TYR A 7 11.12 -25.78 -23.35
CA TYR A 7 9.79 -26.36 -23.21
C TYR A 7 9.87 -27.86 -22.92
N ASP A 8 10.68 -28.59 -23.69
CA ASP A 8 10.88 -30.04 -23.53
C ASP A 8 11.47 -30.39 -22.14
N LYS A 9 12.18 -29.45 -21.51
CA LYS A 9 12.74 -29.57 -20.15
C LYS A 9 11.79 -29.12 -19.04
N GLY A 10 10.57 -28.70 -19.36
CA GLY A 10 9.57 -28.23 -18.39
C GLY A 10 9.94 -26.91 -17.71
N LEU A 11 10.81 -26.10 -18.33
CA LEU A 11 11.25 -24.80 -17.79
C LEU A 11 10.35 -23.64 -18.20
N VAL A 12 9.36 -23.89 -19.07
CA VAL A 12 8.37 -22.93 -19.54
C VAL A 12 7.03 -23.24 -18.88
N TYR A 13 6.35 -22.22 -18.36
CA TYR A 13 5.06 -22.36 -17.70
C TYR A 13 4.13 -21.18 -18.04
N GLU A 14 2.83 -21.43 -17.89
CA GLU A 14 1.78 -20.43 -18.01
C GLU A 14 1.15 -20.18 -16.63
N GLY A 15 0.81 -18.94 -16.33
CA GLY A 15 0.11 -18.60 -15.10
C GLY A 15 -0.23 -17.12 -14.99
N PHE A 16 -1.16 -16.81 -14.08
CA PHE A 16 -1.56 -15.44 -13.78
C PHE A 16 -0.60 -14.81 -12.79
N ARG A 17 -0.13 -13.59 -13.10
CA ARG A 17 0.80 -12.83 -12.27
C ARG A 17 0.48 -11.35 -12.32
N VAL A 18 0.81 -10.65 -11.24
CA VAL A 18 0.85 -9.19 -11.22
C VAL A 18 2.14 -8.74 -11.91
N LEU A 19 2.00 -8.01 -13.01
CA LEU A 19 3.13 -7.53 -13.82
C LEU A 19 3.02 -6.01 -14.00
N PRO A 20 4.16 -5.31 -14.13
CA PRO A 20 4.17 -3.95 -14.65
C PRO A 20 3.52 -3.93 -16.03
N TYR A 21 2.61 -3.00 -16.27
CA TYR A 21 1.82 -2.95 -17.49
C TYR A 21 1.96 -1.60 -18.17
N CYS A 22 2.31 -1.59 -19.45
CA CYS A 22 2.33 -0.38 -20.26
C CYS A 22 0.95 -0.18 -20.90
N TRP A 23 0.24 0.89 -20.52
CA TRP A 23 -1.04 1.23 -21.15
C TRP A 23 -0.91 1.67 -22.60
N ASN A 24 0.26 2.15 -23.02
CA ASN A 24 0.49 2.71 -24.35
C ASN A 24 0.65 1.59 -25.36
N ASP A 25 1.45 0.59 -25.00
CA ASP A 25 1.78 -0.55 -25.84
C ASP A 25 0.84 -1.74 -25.58
N GLN A 26 -0.03 -1.63 -24.58
CA GLN A 26 -1.04 -2.63 -24.20
C GLN A 26 -0.45 -4.02 -23.93
N THR A 27 0.74 -4.06 -23.32
CA THR A 27 1.47 -5.29 -23.02
C THR A 27 2.10 -5.23 -21.62
N PRO A 28 2.21 -6.38 -20.93
CA PRO A 28 3.06 -6.47 -19.74
C PRO A 28 4.53 -6.23 -20.11
N LEU A 29 5.26 -5.61 -19.18
CA LEU A 29 6.70 -5.38 -19.29
C LEU A 29 7.49 -6.41 -18.47
N SER A 30 8.63 -6.79 -19.01
CA SER A 30 9.62 -7.63 -18.35
C SER A 30 10.42 -6.83 -17.30
N ASN A 31 11.01 -7.55 -16.35
CA ASN A 31 11.88 -6.94 -15.34
C ASN A 31 13.15 -6.28 -15.93
N HIS A 32 13.53 -6.64 -17.15
CA HIS A 32 14.71 -6.08 -17.81
C HIS A 32 14.39 -4.72 -18.44
N GLU A 33 13.24 -4.58 -19.09
CA GLU A 33 12.77 -3.33 -19.69
C GLU A 33 12.65 -2.21 -18.65
N LEU A 34 12.27 -2.52 -17.41
CA LEU A 34 12.20 -1.56 -16.31
C LEU A 34 13.55 -1.04 -15.80
N ARG A 35 14.67 -1.53 -16.34
CA ARG A 35 16.03 -1.23 -15.84
C ARG A 35 17.01 -0.81 -16.93
N MET A 36 16.57 -0.67 -18.18
CA MET A 36 17.47 -0.36 -19.30
C MET A 36 17.83 1.13 -19.37
N ASP A 37 16.86 2.02 -19.18
CA ASP A 37 17.05 3.45 -19.40
C ASP A 37 16.94 4.26 -18.11
N GLU A 38 17.73 5.34 -18.02
CA GLU A 38 17.68 6.29 -16.89
C GLU A 38 16.31 6.98 -16.78
N ASP A 39 15.60 7.12 -17.91
CA ASP A 39 14.30 7.80 -18.00
C ASP A 39 13.10 6.94 -17.56
N VAL A 40 13.33 5.66 -17.19
CA VAL A 40 12.25 4.78 -16.70
C VAL A 40 11.68 5.28 -15.37
N TYR A 41 12.54 5.78 -14.48
CA TYR A 41 12.10 6.37 -13.22
C TYR A 41 12.08 7.89 -13.33
N GLN A 42 10.91 8.47 -13.06
CA GLN A 42 10.73 9.91 -13.16
C GLN A 42 10.16 10.46 -11.86
N VAL A 43 10.68 11.61 -11.44
CA VAL A 43 10.11 12.33 -10.31
C VAL A 43 8.76 12.89 -10.73
N ARG A 44 7.69 12.43 -10.08
CA ARG A 44 6.33 12.89 -10.28
C ARG A 44 5.70 13.29 -8.95
N GLN A 45 4.73 14.20 -9.02
CA GLN A 45 3.89 14.51 -7.87
C GLN A 45 2.69 13.58 -7.88
N ASP A 46 2.69 12.64 -6.95
CA ASP A 46 1.56 11.75 -6.71
C ASP A 46 0.67 12.29 -5.58
N PRO A 47 -0.64 12.02 -5.62
CA PRO A 47 -1.50 12.30 -4.49
C PRO A 47 -1.05 11.47 -3.28
N ALA A 48 -1.18 12.02 -2.08
CA ALA A 48 -0.98 11.29 -0.83
C ALA A 48 -2.27 11.38 -0.03
N VAL A 49 -3.02 10.27 0.05
CA VAL A 49 -4.31 10.25 0.74
C VAL A 49 -4.23 9.39 1.99
N THR A 50 -4.94 9.82 3.03
CA THR A 50 -5.15 9.03 4.26
C THR A 50 -6.64 8.73 4.37
N VAL A 51 -6.99 7.46 4.48
CA VAL A 51 -8.37 6.98 4.59
C VAL A 51 -8.56 6.27 5.92
N GLY A 52 -9.76 6.39 6.50
CA GLY A 52 -10.12 5.74 7.75
C GLY A 52 -11.07 4.57 7.50
N PHE A 53 -10.72 3.38 7.98
CA PHE A 53 -11.60 2.22 8.01
C PHE A 53 -12.13 2.02 9.43
N ARG A 54 -13.45 1.98 9.59
CA ARG A 54 -14.08 1.81 10.91
C ARG A 54 -13.92 0.37 11.38
N LEU A 55 -13.30 0.19 12.54
CA LEU A 55 -13.20 -1.08 13.23
C LEU A 55 -14.48 -1.35 14.02
N GLU A 56 -14.74 -2.62 14.34
CA GLU A 56 -15.89 -3.03 15.17
C GLU A 56 -15.86 -2.41 16.57
N THR A 57 -14.67 -2.10 17.09
CA THR A 57 -14.43 -1.41 18.36
C THR A 57 -14.76 0.09 18.31
N GLY A 58 -15.05 0.61 17.11
CA GLY A 58 -15.49 1.98 16.87
C GLY A 58 -14.38 2.96 16.50
N GLU A 59 -13.10 2.62 16.66
CA GLU A 59 -11.99 3.44 16.17
C GLU A 59 -11.85 3.38 14.64
N LEU A 60 -11.25 4.41 14.05
CA LEU A 60 -10.87 4.45 12.63
C LEU A 60 -9.41 4.04 12.45
N ALA A 61 -9.15 2.93 11.78
CA ALA A 61 -7.81 2.54 11.34
C ALA A 61 -7.37 3.44 10.18
N LEU A 62 -6.29 4.19 10.37
CA LEU A 62 -5.77 5.11 9.36
C LEU A 62 -4.82 4.39 8.40
N ILE A 63 -5.12 4.46 7.11
CA ILE A 63 -4.31 3.88 6.03
C ILE A 63 -3.88 4.98 5.09
N TRP A 64 -2.60 4.97 4.74
CA TRP A 64 -2.02 5.89 3.78
C TRP A 64 -1.75 5.17 2.46
N THR A 65 -2.04 5.84 1.34
CA THR A 65 -1.68 5.35 0.00
C THR A 65 -1.37 6.52 -0.94
N THR A 66 -0.46 6.29 -1.89
CA THR A 66 -0.20 7.20 -3.02
C THR A 66 -1.03 6.86 -4.25
N THR A 67 -1.73 5.72 -4.25
CA THR A 67 -2.50 5.22 -5.39
C THR A 67 -3.99 5.10 -5.01
N PRO A 68 -4.74 6.22 -4.93
CA PRO A 68 -6.13 6.21 -4.48
C PRO A 68 -7.04 5.34 -5.36
N TRP A 69 -6.69 5.14 -6.62
CA TRP A 69 -7.40 4.26 -7.56
C TRP A 69 -7.39 2.78 -7.15
N THR A 70 -6.54 2.37 -6.20
CA THR A 70 -6.52 1.01 -5.64
C THR A 70 -7.54 0.80 -4.52
N LEU A 71 -8.14 1.87 -3.99
CA LEU A 71 -9.08 1.79 -2.86
C LEU A 71 -10.39 1.07 -3.20
N PRO A 72 -11.02 1.26 -4.39
CA PRO A 72 -12.27 0.57 -4.71
C PRO A 72 -12.15 -0.96 -4.74
N SER A 73 -10.96 -1.48 -5.04
CA SER A 73 -10.67 -2.93 -5.04
C SER A 73 -9.95 -3.40 -3.77
N ASN A 74 -9.94 -2.59 -2.71
CA ASN A 74 -9.38 -3.00 -1.42
C ASN A 74 -10.20 -4.15 -0.81
N LEU A 75 -9.50 -5.21 -0.40
CA LEU A 75 -10.12 -6.37 0.23
C LEU A 75 -9.79 -6.47 1.73
N PHE A 76 -8.58 -6.07 2.12
CA PHE A 76 -8.07 -6.21 3.48
C PHE A 76 -7.11 -5.08 3.85
N VAL A 77 -6.88 -4.96 5.14
CA VAL A 77 -5.88 -4.07 5.74
C VAL A 77 -4.76 -4.92 6.31
N MET A 78 -3.52 -4.64 5.91
CA MET A 78 -2.35 -5.31 6.46
C MET A 78 -1.85 -4.57 7.69
N VAL A 79 -1.55 -5.32 8.76
CA VAL A 79 -0.94 -4.82 10.00
C VAL A 79 0.38 -5.54 10.24
N GLY A 80 1.37 -4.82 10.77
CA GLY A 80 2.65 -5.39 11.15
C GLY A 80 2.59 -5.89 12.60
N PRO A 81 2.86 -7.16 12.90
CA PRO A 81 2.74 -7.69 14.27
C PRO A 81 3.72 -7.05 15.25
N ASP A 82 4.88 -6.61 14.78
CA ASP A 82 5.93 -5.98 15.58
C ASP A 82 5.79 -4.45 15.68
N VAL A 83 4.77 -3.86 15.03
CA VAL A 83 4.55 -2.41 15.03
C VAL A 83 3.70 -2.03 16.23
N GLU A 84 4.14 -1.03 17.00
CA GLU A 84 3.34 -0.47 18.08
C GLU A 84 2.25 0.45 17.51
N TYR A 85 0.99 0.12 17.80
CA TYR A 85 -0.18 0.93 17.43
C TYR A 85 -0.80 1.58 18.66
N VAL A 86 -1.26 2.80 18.49
CA VAL A 86 -1.88 3.62 19.54
C VAL A 86 -3.23 4.13 19.08
N VAL A 87 -4.14 4.30 20.06
CA VAL A 87 -5.40 4.99 19.85
C VAL A 87 -5.23 6.44 20.24
N VAL A 88 -5.64 7.34 19.36
CA VAL A 88 -5.58 8.79 19.60
C VAL A 88 -6.92 9.44 19.32
N GLU A 89 -7.27 10.42 20.15
CA GLU A 89 -8.44 11.25 19.91
C GLU A 89 -7.99 12.54 19.22
N SER A 90 -8.56 12.82 18.06
CA SER A 90 -8.18 14.01 17.28
C SER A 90 -9.36 14.55 16.46
N SER A 91 -9.29 15.83 16.12
CA SER A 91 -10.19 16.48 15.16
C SER A 91 -9.53 16.64 13.78
N PHE A 92 -8.49 15.85 13.46
CA PHE A 92 -7.70 15.99 12.24
C PHE A 92 -8.53 15.97 10.95
N THR A 93 -9.60 15.18 10.89
CA THR A 93 -10.50 15.09 9.73
C THR A 93 -11.66 16.10 9.77
N GLY A 94 -11.63 17.05 10.71
CA GLY A 94 -12.73 18.00 10.97
C GLY A 94 -13.77 17.47 11.97
N VAL A 95 -13.76 16.17 12.27
CA VAL A 95 -14.62 15.53 13.27
C VAL A 95 -13.75 14.96 14.38
N LYS A 96 -14.16 15.18 15.63
CA LYS A 96 -13.51 14.60 16.80
C LYS A 96 -13.82 13.10 16.84
N GLU A 97 -12.82 12.27 16.59
CA GLU A 97 -12.93 10.81 16.48
C GLU A 97 -11.71 10.13 17.12
N ARG A 98 -11.85 8.82 17.36
CA ARG A 98 -10.74 7.96 17.80
C ARG A 98 -10.10 7.27 16.59
N TYR A 99 -8.79 7.35 16.49
CA TYR A 99 -8.02 6.79 15.39
C TYR A 99 -6.99 5.78 15.89
N VAL A 100 -6.81 4.69 15.14
CA VAL A 100 -5.69 3.76 15.32
C VAL A 100 -4.59 4.14 14.33
N ILE A 101 -3.39 4.37 14.84
CA ILE A 101 -2.20 4.72 14.05
C ILE A 101 -0.93 4.12 14.66
N ALA A 102 0.06 3.83 13.83
CA ALA A 102 1.39 3.44 14.33
C ALA A 102 2.00 4.57 15.17
N ALA A 103 2.55 4.24 16.33
CA ALA A 103 3.08 5.21 17.30
C ALA A 103 4.14 6.14 16.68
N GLU A 104 5.03 5.60 15.86
CA GLU A 104 6.07 6.36 15.16
C GLU A 104 5.52 7.40 14.16
N ARG A 105 4.25 7.28 13.75
CA ARG A 105 3.61 8.20 12.80
C ARG A 105 2.88 9.36 13.48
N LEU A 106 2.83 9.39 14.81
CA LEU A 106 2.23 10.49 15.55
C LEU A 106 2.87 11.84 15.23
N GLY A 107 4.20 11.93 15.13
CA GLY A 107 4.87 13.20 14.84
C GLY A 107 4.55 13.80 13.46
N ARG A 108 4.05 12.99 12.53
CA ARG A 108 3.66 13.42 11.17
C ARG A 108 2.18 13.75 11.07
N THR A 109 1.39 13.35 12.05
CA THR A 109 -0.04 13.63 12.11
C THR A 109 -0.26 14.73 13.16
N ARG A 110 -1.10 15.73 12.90
CA ARG A 110 -1.48 16.71 13.94
C ARG A 110 -2.45 16.10 14.96
N ALA A 111 -2.26 14.82 15.30
CA ALA A 111 -3.07 14.11 16.27
C ALA A 111 -2.59 14.47 17.68
N SER A 112 -3.48 15.04 18.48
CA SER A 112 -3.24 15.34 19.89
C SER A 112 -3.01 14.06 20.70
N SER A 113 -2.13 14.18 21.70
CA SER A 113 -1.85 13.33 22.87
C SER A 113 -2.28 11.84 22.82
N PRO A 114 -1.36 10.88 22.96
CA PRO A 114 -1.70 9.47 22.98
C PRO A 114 -2.56 9.11 24.21
N THR A 115 -3.72 8.51 23.97
CA THR A 115 -4.45 7.77 25.01
C THR A 115 -4.01 6.33 24.89
N ARG A 116 -3.15 5.88 25.82
CA ARG A 116 -2.58 4.53 25.81
C ARG A 116 -3.69 3.48 25.70
N ALA A 117 -3.77 2.80 24.55
CA ALA A 117 -4.67 1.67 24.39
C ALA A 117 -4.18 0.51 25.27
N SER A 118 -5.08 0.00 26.10
CA SER A 118 -4.82 -1.15 26.97
C SER A 118 -4.48 -2.37 26.13
N ARG A 119 -3.35 -3.03 26.44
CA ARG A 119 -3.03 -4.36 25.92
C ARG A 119 -4.16 -5.31 26.31
N THR A 120 -4.77 -5.96 25.32
CA THR A 120 -5.55 -7.18 25.50
C THR A 120 -5.14 -8.16 24.42
#